data_AF-A0A969VPJ9-F1
#
_entry.id   AF-A0A969VPJ9-F1
#
_cell.length_a   1.000
_cell.length_b   1.000
_cell.length_c   1.000
_cell.angle_alpha   90.00
_cell.angle_beta   90.00
_cell.angle_gamma   90.00
#
_symmetry.space_group_name_H-M   'P 1'
#
loop_
_entity.id
_entity.type
_entity.pdbx_description
1 polymer ?
#
loop_
_entity_poly.entity_id
_entity_poly.type
_entity_poly.pdbx_seq_one_letter_code
_entity_poly.pdbx_strand_id
1 'polypeptide(L)'
;MYRQSMIPAHSEMAWLLSCFSYFGELSRMTQFKDKSEGKSNVSVGLFAYPIMMAADILLYSADYIPVGDDQRQHIELTRDLAIRINNKFDSKIFTPPQPWDKQLDFVDQQEGIRIRSLSNPSKKMSKSVMDPKGTILLKDNPEEAAKK
;
A
#
# COMPACT_ATOMS: atom_id res chain seq x y z
N MET A 1 -11.45 9.03 -12.46
CA MET A 1 -11.20 7.57 -12.35
C MET A 1 -10.39 7.15 -13.57
N TYR A 2 -9.29 6.44 -13.39
CA TYR A 2 -8.41 6.00 -14.48
C TYR A 2 -7.84 4.61 -14.19
N ARG A 3 -7.19 4.00 -15.17
CA ARG A 3 -6.46 2.73 -15.01
C ARG A 3 -4.96 3.04 -14.95
N GLN A 4 -4.28 2.58 -13.91
CA GLN A 4 -2.85 2.83 -13.68
C GLN A 4 -1.99 2.59 -14.93
N SER A 5 -2.20 1.45 -15.60
CA SER A 5 -1.45 1.07 -16.81
C SER A 5 -1.67 1.98 -18.02
N MET A 6 -2.69 2.84 -18.00
CA MET A 6 -2.99 3.78 -19.09
C MET A 6 -2.24 5.11 -18.93
N ILE A 7 -1.50 5.29 -17.84
CA ILE A 7 -0.73 6.50 -17.57
C ILE A 7 0.75 6.10 -17.41
N PRO A 8 1.58 6.22 -18.47
CA PRO A 8 2.98 5.80 -18.46
C PRO A 8 3.81 6.44 -17.34
N ALA A 9 3.45 7.67 -16.95
CA ALA A 9 4.13 8.42 -15.89
C ALA A 9 4.27 7.63 -14.57
N HIS A 10 3.34 6.72 -14.26
CA HIS A 10 3.45 5.86 -13.07
C HIS A 10 4.69 4.96 -13.12
N SER A 11 4.95 4.32 -14.26
CA SER A 11 6.08 3.42 -14.43
C SER A 11 7.39 4.21 -14.53
N GLU A 12 7.38 5.35 -15.22
CA GLU A 12 8.53 6.25 -15.33
C GLU A 12 8.93 6.80 -13.96
N MET A 13 7.96 7.30 -13.19
CA MET A 13 8.19 7.79 -11.83
C MET A 13 8.65 6.67 -10.90
N ALA A 14 8.06 5.48 -10.97
CA ALA A 14 8.50 4.35 -10.16
C ALA A 14 9.97 3.98 -10.43
N TRP A 15 10.41 4.04 -11.69
CA TRP A 15 11.81 3.84 -12.04
C TRP A 15 12.71 4.92 -11.42
N LEU A 16 12.35 6.19 -11.55
CA LEU A 16 13.11 7.29 -10.95
C LEU A 16 13.19 7.17 -9.41
N LEU A 17 12.06 6.91 -8.75
CA LEU A 17 12.00 6.72 -7.30
C LEU A 17 12.81 5.50 -6.83
N SER A 18 12.94 4.47 -7.66
CA SER A 18 13.76 3.29 -7.33
C SER A 18 15.23 3.66 -7.15
N CYS A 19 15.74 4.64 -7.90
CA CYS A 19 17.11 5.16 -7.76
C CYS A 19 17.35 5.90 -6.43
N PHE A 20 16.28 6.29 -5.74
CA PHE A 20 16.33 6.93 -4.42
C PHE A 20 15.86 5.99 -3.30
N SER A 21 15.44 4.77 -3.61
CA SER A 21 14.96 3.79 -2.65
C SER A 21 16.07 2.81 -2.28
N TYR A 22 16.26 2.51 -1.00
CA TYR A 22 17.32 1.60 -0.57
C TYR A 22 16.80 0.17 -0.37
N PHE A 23 17.61 -0.81 -0.76
CA PHE A 23 17.30 -2.23 -0.60
C PHE A 23 16.93 -2.59 0.85
N GLY A 24 17.64 -2.02 1.82
CA GLY A 24 17.37 -2.23 3.25
C GLY A 24 15.96 -1.79 3.67
N GLU A 25 15.43 -0.71 3.10
CA GLU A 25 14.09 -0.19 3.42
C GLU A 25 13.02 -1.17 2.96
N LEU A 26 13.13 -1.62 1.70
CA LEU A 26 12.18 -2.54 1.08
C LEU A 26 12.24 -3.95 1.69
N SER A 27 13.44 -4.47 1.94
CA SER A 27 13.62 -5.81 2.53
C SER A 27 13.11 -5.92 3.98
N ARG A 28 13.00 -4.80 4.70
CA ARG A 28 12.45 -4.78 6.06
C ARG A 28 10.92 -4.76 6.11
N MET A 29 10.25 -4.46 4.99
CA MET A 29 8.80 -4.30 4.98
C MET A 29 8.07 -5.57 5.37
N THR A 30 7.11 -5.42 6.29
CA THR A 30 6.33 -6.54 6.83
C THR A 30 5.53 -7.22 5.71
N GLN A 31 4.87 -6.45 4.83
CA GLN A 31 4.14 -7.05 3.71
C GLN A 31 5.02 -7.84 2.74
N PHE A 32 6.26 -7.40 2.49
CA PHE A 32 7.17 -8.16 1.65
C PHE A 32 7.50 -9.50 2.30
N LYS A 33 7.89 -9.49 3.59
CA LYS A 33 8.19 -10.70 4.37
C LYS A 33 6.99 -11.66 4.38
N ASP A 34 5.83 -11.20 4.82
CA ASP A 34 4.61 -12.00 4.94
C ASP A 34 4.17 -12.59 3.59
N LYS A 35 4.29 -11.84 2.49
CA LYS A 35 3.86 -12.31 1.16
C LYS A 35 4.92 -13.14 0.43
N SER A 36 6.18 -13.07 0.87
CA SER A 36 7.30 -13.85 0.34
C SER A 36 7.48 -15.19 1.07
N GLU A 37 6.98 -15.30 2.30
CA GLU A 37 7.14 -16.48 3.13
C GLU A 37 6.58 -17.74 2.45
N GLY A 38 7.37 -18.82 2.49
CA GLY A 38 7.01 -20.12 1.92
C GLY A 38 7.01 -20.20 0.39
N LYS A 39 7.43 -19.14 -0.33
CA LYS A 39 7.53 -19.16 -1.79
C LYS A 39 8.95 -19.47 -2.26
N SER A 40 9.07 -20.40 -3.19
CA SER A 40 10.34 -20.72 -3.85
C SER A 40 10.80 -19.61 -4.79
N ASN A 41 9.86 -18.92 -5.44
CA ASN A 41 10.11 -17.81 -6.34
C ASN A 41 9.32 -16.57 -5.90
N VAL A 42 10.04 -15.49 -5.64
CA VAL A 42 9.48 -14.20 -5.28
C VAL A 42 9.80 -13.21 -6.40
N SER A 43 8.78 -12.57 -6.96
CA SER A 43 8.99 -11.62 -8.05
C SER A 43 9.62 -10.32 -7.51
N VAL A 44 10.45 -9.68 -8.33
CA VAL A 44 10.96 -8.32 -8.06
C VAL A 44 9.81 -7.34 -7.90
N GLY A 45 8.70 -7.54 -8.61
CA GLY A 45 7.49 -6.73 -8.44
C GLY A 45 6.93 -6.77 -7.02
N LEU A 46 6.96 -7.92 -6.33
CA LEU A 46 6.51 -7.99 -4.93
C LEU A 46 7.46 -7.22 -3.99
N PHE A 47 8.73 -7.13 -4.34
CA PHE A 47 9.71 -6.36 -3.58
C PHE A 47 9.59 -4.85 -3.85
N ALA A 48 9.36 -4.48 -5.10
CA ALA A 48 9.40 -3.10 -5.57
C ALA A 48 8.03 -2.39 -5.60
N TYR A 49 6.90 -3.07 -5.39
CA TYR A 49 5.58 -2.42 -5.43
C TYR A 49 5.42 -1.24 -4.45
N PRO A 50 6.09 -1.16 -3.28
CA PRO A 50 6.01 0.03 -2.43
C PRO A 50 6.53 1.29 -3.14
N ILE A 51 7.50 1.15 -4.05
CA ILE A 51 7.99 2.25 -4.90
C ILE A 51 6.94 2.65 -5.93
N MET A 52 6.26 1.68 -6.54
CA MET A 52 5.14 1.96 -7.45
C MET A 52 4.01 2.70 -6.73
N MET A 53 3.68 2.29 -5.50
CA MET A 53 2.70 2.99 -4.67
C MET A 53 3.14 4.42 -4.35
N ALA A 54 4.43 4.66 -4.08
CA ALA A 54 4.95 6.01 -3.90
C ALA A 54 4.80 6.85 -5.17
N ALA A 55 5.08 6.28 -6.35
CA ALA A 55 4.85 6.95 -7.63
C ALA A 55 3.38 7.31 -7.84
N ASP A 56 2.46 6.39 -7.53
CA ASP A 56 1.01 6.60 -7.63
C ASP A 56 0.53 7.80 -6.80
N ILE A 57 1.17 8.06 -5.65
CA ILE A 57 0.81 9.14 -4.73
C ILE A 57 1.47 10.46 -5.15
N LEU A 58 2.79 10.44 -5.38
CA LEU A 58 3.58 11.66 -5.57
C LEU A 58 3.31 12.33 -6.91
N LEU A 59 2.92 11.58 -7.96
CA LEU A 59 2.53 12.14 -9.25
C LEU A 59 1.39 13.15 -9.16
N TYR A 60 0.51 13.01 -8.17
CA TYR A 60 -0.67 13.85 -8.00
C TYR A 60 -0.59 14.75 -6.76
N SER A 61 0.57 14.80 -6.10
CA SER A 61 0.77 15.61 -4.88
C SER A 61 -0.30 15.37 -3.81
N ALA A 62 -0.73 14.12 -3.63
CA ALA A 62 -1.80 13.80 -2.70
C ALA A 62 -1.34 13.97 -1.23
N ASP A 63 -2.10 14.76 -0.47
CA ASP A 63 -1.88 14.96 0.97
C ASP A 63 -2.43 13.80 1.80
N TYR A 64 -3.65 13.35 1.50
CA TYR A 64 -4.38 12.34 2.25
C TYR A 64 -4.66 11.10 1.41
N ILE A 65 -4.34 9.93 1.95
CA ILE A 65 -4.38 8.64 1.26
C ILE A 65 -5.16 7.66 2.15
N PRO A 66 -6.46 7.42 1.86
CA PRO A 66 -7.29 6.55 2.67
C PRO A 66 -6.92 5.08 2.44
N VAL A 67 -6.12 4.54 3.34
CA VAL A 67 -5.67 3.14 3.31
C VAL A 67 -5.80 2.50 4.69
N GLY A 68 -5.82 1.16 4.72
CA GLY A 68 -5.81 0.42 5.98
C GLY A 68 -4.46 0.44 6.68
N ASP A 69 -4.45 0.08 7.96
CA ASP A 69 -3.26 0.05 8.83
C ASP A 69 -2.11 -0.82 8.27
N ASP A 70 -2.43 -1.84 7.48
CA ASP A 70 -1.46 -2.68 6.78
C ASP A 70 -0.61 -1.94 5.73
N GLN A 71 -0.99 -0.73 5.36
CA GLN A 71 -0.30 0.11 4.38
C GLN A 71 0.54 1.23 5.03
N ARG A 72 0.52 1.34 6.37
CA ARG A 72 1.26 2.37 7.12
C ARG A 72 2.72 2.48 6.69
N GLN A 73 3.45 1.36 6.63
CA GLN A 73 4.86 1.36 6.23
C GLN A 73 5.11 1.90 4.82
N HIS A 74 4.15 1.75 3.90
CA HIS A 74 4.30 2.27 2.53
C HIS A 74 4.03 3.76 2.45
N ILE A 75 3.09 4.28 3.25
CA ILE A 75 2.85 5.73 3.36
C ILE A 75 4.08 6.41 3.94
N GLU A 76 4.67 5.84 4.99
CA GLU A 76 5.91 6.38 5.57
C GLU A 76 7.08 6.30 4.58
N LEU A 77 7.25 5.18 3.85
CA LEU A 77 8.26 5.12 2.78
C LEU A 77 8.03 6.22 1.72
N THR A 78 6.79 6.42 1.29
CA THR A 78 6.44 7.43 0.28
C THR A 78 6.80 8.83 0.78
N ARG A 79 6.52 9.11 2.05
CA ARG A 79 6.84 10.37 2.71
C ARG A 79 8.35 10.58 2.82
N ASP A 80 9.10 9.56 3.22
CA ASP A 80 10.56 9.58 3.29
C ASP A 80 11.20 9.81 1.92
N LEU A 81 10.68 9.18 0.85
CA LEU A 81 11.16 9.38 -0.51
C LEU A 81 10.93 10.82 -0.99
N ALA A 82 9.74 11.38 -0.75
CA ALA A 82 9.44 12.76 -1.09
C ALA A 82 10.39 13.75 -0.40
N ILE A 83 10.58 13.59 0.91
CA ILE A 83 11.48 14.45 1.70
C ILE A 83 12.93 14.29 1.23
N ARG A 84 13.39 13.06 1.01
CA ARG A 84 14.74 12.74 0.54
C ARG A 84 15.06 13.41 -0.79
N ILE A 85 14.14 13.32 -1.76
CA ILE A 85 14.33 13.92 -3.08
C ILE A 85 14.31 15.44 -2.99
N ASN A 86 13.35 16.01 -2.24
CA ASN A 86 13.31 17.46 -2.04
C ASN A 86 14.62 18.00 -1.44
N ASN A 87 15.14 17.33 -0.41
CA ASN A 87 16.41 17.70 0.23
C ASN A 87 17.61 17.50 -0.71
N LYS A 88 17.63 16.42 -1.49
CA LYS A 88 18.70 16.11 -2.45
C LYS A 88 18.89 17.22 -3.49
N PHE A 89 17.78 17.78 -3.97
CA PHE A 89 17.76 18.77 -5.04
C PHE A 89 17.52 20.20 -4.55
N ASP A 90 17.45 20.41 -3.23
CA ASP A 90 17.17 21.71 -2.60
C ASP A 90 15.95 22.42 -3.22
N SER A 91 14.88 21.65 -3.46
CA SER A 91 13.69 22.11 -4.17
C SER A 91 12.44 21.40 -3.71
N LYS A 92 11.30 22.09 -3.75
CA LYS A 92 9.98 21.51 -3.43
C LYS A 92 9.42 20.79 -4.66
N ILE A 93 10.04 19.66 -5.01
CA ILE A 93 9.64 18.83 -6.16
C ILE A 93 8.34 18.07 -5.85
N PHE A 94 8.26 17.47 -4.66
CA PHE A 94 7.12 16.68 -4.22
C PHE A 94 6.45 17.26 -2.99
N THR A 95 5.14 17.02 -2.86
CA THR A 95 4.40 17.20 -1.61
C THR A 95 4.48 15.89 -0.82
N PRO A 96 5.13 15.87 0.36
CA PRO A 96 5.13 14.69 1.21
C PRO A 96 3.72 14.44 1.75
N PRO A 97 3.12 13.24 1.56
CA PRO A 97 1.80 12.91 2.09
C PRO A 97 1.79 13.05 3.61
N GLN A 98 0.65 13.38 4.24
CA GLN A 98 0.57 13.57 5.69
C GLN A 98 1.04 12.31 6.46
N PRO A 99 1.65 12.46 7.65
CA PRO A 99 2.03 11.33 8.51
C PRO A 99 0.82 10.45 8.84
N TRP A 100 1.05 9.17 9.12
CA TRP A 100 -0.01 8.20 9.39
C TRP A 100 -1.09 8.65 10.37
N ASP A 101 -0.71 9.26 11.50
CA ASP A 101 -1.68 9.69 12.52
C ASP A 101 -2.68 10.72 11.96
N LYS A 102 -2.20 11.64 11.10
CA LYS A 102 -3.07 12.59 10.41
C LYS A 102 -3.89 11.96 9.28
N GLN A 103 -3.43 10.85 8.72
CA GLN A 103 -4.24 10.09 7.77
C GLN A 103 -5.46 9.51 8.49
N LEU A 104 -5.28 8.96 9.70
CA LEU A 104 -6.37 8.43 10.52
C LEU A 104 -7.38 9.51 10.91
N ASP A 105 -6.90 10.68 11.36
CA ASP A 105 -7.76 11.82 11.70
C ASP A 105 -8.65 12.25 10.52
N PHE A 106 -8.09 12.24 9.30
CA PHE A 106 -8.82 12.65 8.11
C PHE A 106 -9.98 11.71 7.73
N VAL A 107 -9.83 10.41 8.00
CA VAL A 107 -10.90 9.42 7.70
C VAL A 107 -11.96 9.32 8.80
N ASP A 108 -11.90 10.17 9.83
CA ASP A 108 -12.77 10.12 11.03
C ASP A 108 -12.81 8.72 11.66
N GLN A 109 -11.63 8.09 11.73
CA GLN A 109 -11.44 6.75 12.30
C GLN A 109 -10.50 6.82 13.50
N GLN A 110 -11.02 6.55 14.70
CA GLN A 110 -10.19 6.48 15.92
C GLN A 110 -9.20 5.30 15.91
N GLU A 111 -9.52 4.24 15.16
CA GLU A 111 -8.62 3.10 14.89
C GLU A 111 -8.76 2.68 13.42
N GLY A 112 -7.66 2.28 12.77
CA GLY A 112 -7.70 1.83 11.38
C GLY A 112 -8.61 0.59 11.21
N ILE A 113 -9.56 0.64 10.27
CA ILE A 113 -10.49 -0.48 10.03
C ILE A 113 -9.71 -1.76 9.68
N ARG A 114 -9.75 -2.74 10.58
CA ARG A 114 -9.17 -4.07 10.39
C ARG A 114 -10.22 -5.16 10.51
N ILE A 115 -10.94 -5.39 9.42
CA ILE A 115 -11.88 -6.52 9.30
C ILE A 115 -11.09 -7.84 9.26
N ARG A 116 -11.44 -8.77 10.16
CA ARG A 116 -10.79 -10.09 10.29
C ARG A 116 -11.48 -11.14 9.42
N SER A 117 -10.77 -12.23 9.10
CA SER A 117 -11.40 -13.37 8.42
C SER A 117 -12.44 -14.02 9.34
N LEU A 118 -13.59 -14.39 8.76
CA LEU A 118 -14.67 -15.08 9.50
C LEU A 118 -14.26 -16.51 9.91
N SER A 119 -13.35 -17.13 9.17
CA SER A 119 -12.87 -18.49 9.48
C SER A 119 -11.66 -18.48 10.41
N ASN A 120 -10.86 -17.40 10.42
CA ASN A 120 -9.72 -17.24 11.30
C ASN A 120 -9.59 -15.78 11.81
N PRO A 121 -10.09 -15.49 13.03
CA PRO A 121 -10.07 -14.14 13.61
C PRO A 121 -8.68 -13.54 13.81
N SER A 122 -7.63 -14.36 13.88
CA SER A 122 -6.25 -13.86 14.01
C SER A 122 -5.75 -13.18 12.73
N LYS A 123 -6.31 -13.54 11.57
CA LYS A 123 -5.91 -13.03 10.25
C LYS A 123 -6.84 -11.93 9.76
N LYS A 124 -6.30 -10.96 9.03
CA LYS A 124 -7.11 -9.94 8.32
C LYS A 124 -7.87 -10.62 7.18
N MET A 125 -9.12 -10.20 6.93
CA MET A 125 -9.87 -10.63 5.75
C MET A 125 -9.09 -10.19 4.50
N SER A 126 -8.84 -11.13 3.58
CA SER A 126 -8.03 -10.89 2.40
C SER A 126 -8.71 -11.41 1.15
N LYS A 127 -8.88 -10.53 0.17
CA LYS A 127 -9.45 -10.88 -1.15
C LYS A 127 -8.59 -11.88 -1.93
N SER A 128 -7.30 -12.00 -1.60
CA SER A 128 -6.33 -12.81 -2.35
C SER A 128 -5.99 -14.14 -1.70
N VAL A 129 -6.41 -14.37 -0.45
CA VAL A 129 -6.26 -15.68 0.20
C VAL A 129 -7.43 -16.56 -0.24
N MET A 130 -7.15 -17.80 -0.61
CA MET A 130 -8.17 -18.81 -0.92
C MET A 130 -8.88 -19.23 0.38
N ASP A 131 -9.73 -18.34 0.89
CA ASP A 131 -10.57 -18.54 2.09
C ASP A 131 -12.00 -18.08 1.79
N PRO A 132 -12.77 -18.87 1.01
CA PRO A 132 -14.09 -18.46 0.54
C PRO A 132 -15.11 -18.29 1.68
N LYS A 133 -14.91 -19.00 2.81
CA LYS A 133 -15.74 -18.89 4.00
C LYS A 133 -15.35 -17.70 4.87
N GLY A 134 -14.07 -17.36 4.93
CA GLY A 134 -13.57 -16.24 5.72
C GLY A 134 -13.77 -14.86 5.10
N THR A 135 -14.29 -14.77 3.87
CA THR A 135 -14.40 -13.50 3.12
C THR A 135 -15.78 -13.33 2.49
N ILE A 136 -16.44 -12.21 2.82
CA ILE A 136 -17.65 -11.74 2.13
C ILE A 136 -17.23 -10.77 1.03
N LEU A 137 -17.62 -11.06 -0.21
CA LEU A 137 -17.37 -10.21 -1.37
C LEU A 137 -18.61 -9.38 -1.69
N LEU A 138 -18.41 -8.16 -2.22
CA LEU A 138 -19.51 -7.29 -2.64
C LEU A 138 -20.39 -7.87 -3.77
N LYS A 139 -19.91 -8.92 -4.44
CA LYS A 139 -20.63 -9.64 -5.50
C LYS A 139 -21.34 -10.91 -5.00
N ASP A 140 -21.16 -11.28 -3.73
CA ASP A 140 -21.84 -12.44 -3.17
C ASP A 140 -23.33 -12.15 -3.16
N ASN A 141 -24.15 -13.14 -3.49
CA ASN A 141 -25.59 -12.98 -3.29
C ASN A 141 -25.89 -12.94 -1.77
N PRO A 142 -26.99 -12.30 -1.33
CA PRO A 142 -27.27 -12.13 0.09
C PRO A 142 -27.35 -13.45 0.87
N GLU A 143 -27.83 -14.54 0.25
CA GLU A 143 -27.94 -15.85 0.88
C GLU A 143 -26.59 -16.52 1.12
N GLU A 144 -25.66 -16.42 0.17
CA GLU A 144 -24.29 -16.90 0.30
C GLU A 144 -23.53 -16.09 1.34
N ALA A 145 -23.69 -14.77 1.32
CA ALA A 145 -23.06 -13.89 2.32
C ALA A 145 -23.56 -14.20 3.74
N ALA A 146 -24.86 -14.48 3.93
CA ALA A 146 -25.42 -14.83 5.23
C ALA A 146 -24.99 -16.22 5.74
N LYS A 147 -24.59 -17.13 4.84
CA LYS A 147 -24.10 -18.49 5.18
C LYS A 147 -22.62 -18.52 5.57
N LYS A 148 -21.85 -17.50 5.20
CA LYS A 148 -20.43 -17.38 5.52
C LYS A 148 -20.22 -16.83 6.93
#